data_AF-A0AAE6ZGD5-F1
#
_entry.id   AF-A0AAE6ZGD5-F1
#
_cell.length_a   1.000
_cell.length_b   1.000
_cell.length_c   1.000
_cell.angle_alpha   90.00
_cell.angle_beta   90.00
_cell.angle_gamma   90.00
#
_symmetry.space_group_name_H-M   'P 1'
#
loop_
_entity.id
_entity.type
_entity.pdbx_description
1 polymer ?
#
loop_
_entity_poly.entity_id
_entity_poly.type
_entity_poly.pdbx_seq_one_letter_code
_entity_poly.pdbx_strand_id
1 'polypeptide(L)'
;MMTHYDVTKLEHLERKTDWKKNYAHFASGNKLLLAPTLLIAIGGLTLFLLNKTRLLQSGYGLMAGLITMAGVVLFVIISVRGKKQVLENISQKPVCLAKIIRSNEQQQVYYGIFSTSDTRWDTALLQHISERVGNITADTSNPDDKTVERLLRTSQANVPLQTCSLPASFTGGHQIYLKSFDFSVLDEVTCDYIRHRNGIFPVLYVDNSNVPVVLKDYITA
;
A
#
# COMPACT_ATOMS: atom_id res chain seq x y z
N MET A 1 25.51 -2.07 -14.64
CA MET A 1 25.14 -3.44 -15.06
C MET A 1 23.63 -3.56 -14.86
N MET A 2 22.86 -3.71 -15.94
CA MET A 2 21.39 -3.71 -15.88
C MET A 2 20.92 -5.06 -15.33
N THR A 3 20.29 -5.07 -14.17
CA THR A 3 19.87 -6.30 -13.50
C THR A 3 18.54 -6.77 -14.10
N HIS A 4 18.61 -7.66 -15.09
CA HIS A 4 17.43 -8.24 -15.71
C HIS A 4 16.71 -9.17 -14.74
N TYR A 5 15.46 -8.82 -14.42
CA TYR A 5 14.51 -9.77 -13.84
C TYR A 5 14.03 -10.69 -14.95
N ASP A 6 13.91 -11.99 -14.64
CA ASP A 6 13.29 -12.95 -15.53
C ASP A 6 11.79 -12.66 -15.66
N VAL A 7 11.42 -12.15 -16.83
CA VAL A 7 10.05 -11.78 -17.19
C VAL A 7 9.13 -12.99 -17.19
N THR A 8 9.65 -14.19 -17.52
CA THR A 8 8.82 -15.40 -17.56
C THR A 8 8.32 -15.80 -16.17
N LYS A 9 9.15 -15.61 -15.13
CA LYS A 9 8.74 -15.78 -13.72
C LYS A 9 7.72 -14.73 -13.29
N LEU A 10 7.87 -13.47 -13.71
CA LEU A 10 6.90 -12.41 -13.42
C LEU A 10 5.55 -12.69 -14.08
N GLU A 11 5.54 -13.15 -15.33
CA GLU A 11 4.34 -13.60 -16.03
C GLU A 11 3.70 -14.81 -15.34
N HIS A 12 4.50 -15.79 -14.91
CA HIS A 12 4.00 -16.96 -14.20
C HIS A 12 3.29 -16.57 -12.90
N LEU A 13 3.91 -15.69 -12.10
CA LEU A 13 3.29 -15.13 -10.91
C LEU A 13 2.02 -14.35 -11.24
N GLU A 14 2.03 -13.53 -12.29
CA GLU A 14 0.86 -12.76 -12.70
C GLU A 14 -0.32 -13.67 -13.07
N ARG A 15 -0.10 -14.86 -13.64
CA ARG A 15 -1.18 -15.80 -13.99
C ARG A 15 -1.67 -16.63 -12.81
N LYS A 16 -0.82 -16.92 -11.83
CA LYS A 16 -1.17 -17.79 -10.70
C LYS A 16 -2.08 -17.03 -9.74
N THR A 17 -3.36 -17.35 -9.70
CA THR A 17 -4.33 -16.60 -8.88
C THR A 17 -4.26 -16.98 -7.40
N ASP A 18 -3.94 -18.24 -7.09
CA ASP A 18 -4.06 -18.76 -5.72
C ASP A 18 -3.09 -18.13 -4.73
N TRP A 19 -1.85 -17.84 -5.13
CA TRP A 19 -0.89 -17.17 -4.24
C TRP A 19 -1.28 -15.70 -4.01
N LYS A 20 -1.83 -15.00 -5.01
CA LYS A 20 -2.29 -13.60 -4.85
C LYS A 20 -3.39 -13.48 -3.79
N LYS A 21 -4.20 -14.52 -3.58
CA LYS A 21 -5.23 -14.55 -2.53
C LYS A 21 -4.64 -14.38 -1.12
N ASN A 22 -3.39 -14.80 -0.89
CA ASN A 22 -2.70 -14.62 0.39
C ASN A 22 -2.50 -13.13 0.73
N TYR A 23 -2.42 -12.27 -0.30
CA TYR A 23 -2.21 -10.83 -0.17
C TYR A 23 -3.51 -10.03 -0.11
N ALA A 24 -4.65 -10.64 -0.46
CA ALA A 24 -5.96 -10.00 -0.43
C ALA A 24 -6.42 -9.64 1.00
N HIS A 25 -5.92 -10.34 2.02
CA HIS A 25 -6.32 -10.12 3.42
C HIS A 25 -5.98 -8.72 3.95
N PHE A 26 -4.89 -8.12 3.46
CA PHE A 26 -4.44 -6.79 3.91
C PHE A 26 -5.04 -5.64 3.08
N ALA A 27 -5.63 -5.92 1.92
CA ALA A 27 -6.29 -4.94 1.05
C ALA A 27 -7.75 -4.64 1.45
N SER A 28 -8.38 -5.47 2.28
CA SER A 28 -9.78 -5.23 2.70
C SER A 28 -9.95 -4.08 3.70
N GLY A 29 -8.88 -3.33 4.02
CA GLY A 29 -8.88 -2.13 4.86
C GLY A 29 -9.63 -0.99 4.20
N ASN A 30 -10.95 -1.11 4.13
CA ASN A 30 -11.80 -0.17 3.42
C ASN A 30 -12.01 1.08 4.29
N LYS A 31 -11.84 2.30 3.74
CA LYS A 31 -12.21 3.56 4.45
C LYS A 31 -13.66 3.56 4.94
N LEU A 32 -14.52 2.75 4.31
CA LEU A 32 -15.90 2.47 4.69
C LEU A 32 -16.05 1.80 6.06
N LEU A 33 -15.00 1.17 6.61
CA LEU A 33 -14.99 0.59 7.95
C LEU A 33 -14.89 1.66 9.04
N LEU A 34 -14.55 2.90 8.72
CA LEU A 34 -14.42 3.97 9.71
C LEU A 34 -15.76 4.28 10.38
N ALA A 35 -16.84 4.35 9.60
CA ALA A 35 -18.19 4.63 10.11
C ALA A 35 -18.71 3.58 11.13
N PRO A 36 -18.71 2.26 10.83
CA PRO A 36 -19.12 1.27 11.82
C PRO A 36 -18.18 1.20 13.02
N THR A 37 -16.87 1.41 12.84
CA THR A 37 -15.92 1.47 13.97
C THR A 37 -16.23 2.63 14.91
N LEU A 38 -16.60 3.79 14.36
CA LEU A 38 -16.99 4.97 15.13
C LEU A 38 -18.29 4.73 15.92
N LEU A 39 -19.28 4.06 15.30
CA LEU A 39 -20.52 3.66 15.97
C LEU A 39 -20.26 2.70 17.13
N ILE A 40 -19.38 1.72 16.95
CA ILE A 40 -18.98 0.77 18.00
C ILE A 40 -18.25 1.53 19.13
N ALA A 41 -17.34 2.44 18.82
CA ALA A 41 -16.58 3.20 19.80
C ALA A 41 -17.48 4.13 20.62
N ILE A 42 -18.36 4.90 19.97
CA ILE A 42 -19.30 5.82 20.64
C ILE A 42 -20.34 5.03 21.45
N GLY A 43 -20.91 3.97 20.87
CA GLY A 43 -21.87 3.11 21.55
C GLY A 43 -21.27 2.41 22.76
N GLY A 44 -20.06 1.85 22.62
CA GLY A 44 -19.30 1.23 23.70
C GLY A 44 -18.92 2.21 24.81
N LEU A 45 -18.47 3.42 24.46
CA LEU A 45 -18.18 4.48 25.44
C LEU A 45 -19.43 4.90 26.21
N THR A 46 -20.57 5.00 25.51
CA THR A 46 -21.86 5.36 26.11
C THR A 46 -22.34 4.27 27.06
N LEU A 47 -22.24 3.00 26.67
CA LEU A 47 -22.52 1.86 27.55
C LEU A 47 -21.62 1.85 28.79
N PHE A 48 -20.33 2.14 28.62
CA PHE A 48 -19.38 2.24 29.74
C PHE A 48 -19.77 3.35 30.72
N LEU A 49 -20.11 4.54 30.23
CA LEU A 49 -20.54 5.67 31.05
C LEU A 49 -21.86 5.39 31.78
N LEU A 50 -22.83 4.77 31.09
CA LEU A 50 -24.11 4.37 31.69
C LEU A 50 -23.95 3.25 32.72
N ASN A 51 -22.97 2.37 32.56
CA ASN A 51 -22.63 1.36 33.55
C ASN A 51 -22.12 2.00 34.85
N LYS A 52 -21.21 2.98 34.72
CA LYS A 52 -20.66 3.72 35.87
C LYS A 52 -21.74 4.48 36.65
N THR A 53 -22.78 4.97 35.98
CA THR A 53 -23.90 5.68 36.61
C THR A 53 -25.06 4.78 37.02
N ARG A 54 -24.93 3.45 36.89
CA ARG A 54 -26.00 2.45 37.15
C ARG A 54 -27.29 2.67 36.35
N LEU A 55 -27.19 3.34 35.20
CA LEU A 55 -28.31 3.62 34.28
C LEU A 55 -28.35 2.64 33.10
N LEU A 56 -27.65 1.51 33.18
CA LEU A 56 -27.55 0.54 32.10
C LEU A 56 -28.91 -0.04 31.67
N GLN A 57 -29.83 -0.20 32.62
CA GLN A 57 -31.19 -0.72 32.37
C GLN A 57 -32.19 0.36 31.90
N SER A 58 -31.75 1.62 31.78
CA SER A 58 -32.59 2.69 31.24
C SER A 58 -32.78 2.54 29.73
N GLY A 59 -33.79 3.21 29.17
CA GLY A 59 -34.00 3.27 27.72
C GLY A 59 -32.76 3.76 26.93
N TYR A 60 -31.91 4.58 27.56
CA TYR A 60 -30.64 5.03 26.99
C TYR A 60 -29.61 3.90 26.87
N GLY A 61 -29.56 2.98 27.84
CA GLY A 61 -28.68 1.81 27.78
C GLY A 61 -29.11 0.82 26.70
N LEU A 62 -30.42 0.66 26.53
CA LEU A 62 -31.02 -0.17 25.49
C LEU A 62 -30.72 0.40 24.09
N MET A 63 -30.88 1.71 23.90
CA MET A 63 -30.52 2.40 22.65
C MET A 63 -29.02 2.33 22.34
N ALA A 64 -28.15 2.53 23.33
CA ALA A 64 -26.71 2.42 23.15
C ALA A 64 -26.28 0.98 22.78
N GLY A 65 -26.93 -0.02 23.37
CA GLY A 65 -26.76 -1.44 23.01
C GLY A 65 -27.13 -1.72 21.55
N LEU A 66 -28.30 -1.24 21.10
CA LEU A 66 -28.76 -1.40 19.72
C LEU A 66 -27.83 -0.72 18.72
N ILE A 67 -27.37 0.51 19.00
CA ILE A 67 -26.43 1.24 18.13
C ILE A 67 -25.09 0.50 18.02
N THR A 68 -24.58 -0.01 19.15
CA THR A 68 -23.33 -0.79 19.17
C THR A 68 -23.49 -2.07 18.36
N MET A 69 -24.58 -2.82 18.56
CA MET A 69 -24.86 -4.05 17.84
C MET A 69 -25.02 -3.81 16.33
N ALA A 70 -25.74 -2.76 15.94
CA ALA A 70 -25.87 -2.35 14.53
C ALA A 70 -24.50 -1.99 13.92
N GLY A 71 -23.64 -1.29 14.67
CA GLY A 71 -22.27 -0.99 14.28
C GLY A 71 -21.45 -2.26 14.03
N VAL A 72 -21.52 -3.26 14.91
CA VAL A 72 -20.84 -4.56 14.74
C VAL A 72 -21.37 -5.30 13.50
N VAL A 73 -22.68 -5.37 13.30
CA VAL A 73 -23.26 -6.04 12.12
C VAL A 73 -22.81 -5.35 10.83
N LEU A 74 -22.85 -4.02 10.78
CA LEU A 74 -22.36 -3.25 9.63
C LEU A 74 -20.87 -3.47 9.39
N PHE A 75 -20.05 -3.51 10.45
CA PHE A 75 -18.62 -3.80 10.36
C PHE A 75 -18.37 -5.16 9.69
N VAL A 76 -19.07 -6.21 10.14
CA VAL A 76 -18.94 -7.56 9.58
C VAL A 76 -19.36 -7.58 8.11
N ILE A 77 -20.52 -6.99 7.76
CA ILE A 77 -21.00 -6.98 6.37
C ILE A 77 -20.02 -6.25 5.45
N ILE A 78 -19.53 -5.07 5.84
CA ILE A 78 -18.60 -4.28 5.03
C ILE A 78 -17.25 -5.02 4.89
N SER A 79 -16.75 -5.63 5.97
CA SER A 79 -15.51 -6.40 5.96
C SER A 79 -15.60 -7.61 5.03
N VAL A 80 -16.70 -8.38 5.11
CA VAL A 80 -16.93 -9.56 4.27
C VAL A 80 -17.09 -9.17 2.80
N ARG A 81 -17.87 -8.13 2.50
CA ARG A 81 -18.06 -7.64 1.12
C ARG A 81 -16.77 -7.10 0.52
N GLY A 82 -16.03 -6.29 1.28
CA GLY A 82 -14.73 -5.76 0.83
C GLY A 82 -13.74 -6.88 0.54
N LYS A 83 -13.63 -7.86 1.44
CA LYS A 83 -12.79 -9.05 1.23
C LYS A 83 -13.21 -9.83 -0.02
N LYS A 84 -14.51 -10.06 -0.22
CA LYS A 84 -15.06 -10.75 -1.39
C LYS A 84 -14.73 -10.03 -2.70
N GLN A 85 -14.90 -8.71 -2.75
CA GLN A 85 -14.61 -7.90 -3.94
C GLN A 85 -13.11 -7.88 -4.28
N VAL A 86 -12.23 -7.82 -3.27
CA VAL A 86 -10.78 -7.92 -3.49
C VAL A 86 -10.42 -9.31 -4.02
N LEU A 87 -10.98 -10.38 -3.44
CA LEU A 87 -10.77 -11.76 -3.86
C LEU A 87 -11.27 -12.05 -5.28
N GLU A 88 -12.43 -11.51 -5.66
CA GLU A 88 -12.99 -11.67 -7.01
C GLU A 88 -12.11 -11.02 -8.08
N ASN A 89 -11.49 -9.89 -7.76
CA ASN A 89 -10.66 -9.14 -8.71
C ASN A 89 -9.16 -9.43 -8.58
N ILE A 90 -8.75 -10.32 -7.66
CA ILE A 90 -7.33 -10.55 -7.35
C ILE A 90 -6.55 -11.15 -8.53
N SER A 91 -7.23 -11.93 -9.38
CA SER A 91 -6.63 -12.51 -10.59
C SER A 91 -6.14 -11.44 -11.56
N GLN A 92 -6.87 -10.31 -11.65
CA GLN A 92 -6.59 -9.18 -12.54
C GLN A 92 -5.55 -8.21 -11.97
N LYS A 93 -5.08 -8.41 -10.73
CA LYS A 93 -4.11 -7.50 -10.11
C LYS A 93 -2.70 -7.72 -10.66
N PRO A 94 -2.04 -6.66 -11.17
CA PRO A 94 -0.76 -6.82 -11.86
C PRO A 94 0.39 -7.03 -10.89
N VAL A 95 1.34 -7.89 -11.30
CA VAL A 95 2.66 -7.98 -10.68
C VAL A 95 3.55 -6.97 -11.37
N CYS A 96 4.19 -6.09 -10.61
CA CYS A 96 4.96 -4.97 -11.11
C CYS A 96 6.38 -5.02 -10.55
N LEU A 97 7.30 -4.30 -11.19
CA LEU A 97 8.60 -4.00 -10.61
C LEU A 97 8.55 -2.63 -9.93
N ALA A 98 9.06 -2.57 -8.71
CA ALA A 98 9.31 -1.34 -7.99
C ALA A 98 10.81 -1.07 -7.91
N LYS A 99 11.19 0.21 -7.88
CA LYS A 99 12.58 0.64 -7.70
C LYS A 99 12.68 1.62 -6.53
N ILE A 100 13.62 1.36 -5.61
CA ILE A 100 13.97 2.26 -4.51
C ILE A 100 14.60 3.53 -5.10
N ILE A 101 14.09 4.69 -4.68
CA ILE A 101 14.60 6.02 -5.05
C ILE A 101 15.22 6.76 -3.87
N ARG A 102 14.79 6.47 -2.63
CA ARG A 102 15.36 6.96 -1.38
C ARG A 102 15.13 5.95 -0.26
N SER A 103 16.02 5.91 0.71
CA SER A 103 15.89 5.11 1.92
C SER A 103 16.00 5.99 3.16
N ASN A 104 15.28 5.61 4.21
CA ASN A 104 15.59 6.01 5.58
C ASN A 104 16.05 4.75 6.33
N GLU A 105 17.36 4.51 6.32
CA GLU A 105 17.95 3.28 6.87
C GLU A 105 17.69 3.12 8.37
N GLN A 106 17.62 4.23 9.12
CA GLN A 106 17.35 4.21 10.56
C GLN A 106 15.95 3.66 10.89
N GLN A 107 15.01 3.81 9.96
CA GLN A 107 13.61 3.39 10.13
C GLN A 107 13.24 2.19 9.25
N GLN A 108 14.19 1.68 8.45
CA GLN A 108 13.95 0.62 7.47
C GLN A 108 12.78 0.92 6.49
N VAL A 109 12.51 2.21 6.26
CA VAL A 109 11.48 2.68 5.31
C VAL A 109 12.14 3.07 4.00
N TYR A 110 11.69 2.47 2.91
CA TYR A 110 12.23 2.68 1.57
C TYR A 110 11.15 3.30 0.68
N TYR A 111 11.46 4.43 0.05
CA TYR A 111 10.57 5.06 -0.91
C TYR A 111 10.87 4.49 -2.28
N GLY A 112 9.86 3.91 -2.91
CA GLY A 112 9.98 3.28 -4.21
C GLY A 112 8.96 3.80 -5.21
N ILE A 113 9.33 3.73 -6.48
CA ILE A 113 8.45 4.00 -7.61
C ILE A 113 8.11 2.72 -8.35
N PHE A 114 6.90 2.62 -8.91
CA PHE A 114 6.48 1.48 -9.73
C PHE A 114 5.45 1.91 -10.78
N SER A 115 5.29 1.10 -11.82
CA SER A 115 4.22 1.27 -12.82
C SER A 115 3.27 0.08 -12.77
N THR A 116 1.99 0.30 -13.10
CA THR A 116 0.97 -0.76 -13.18
C THR A 116 0.48 -1.01 -14.60
N SER A 117 0.96 -0.25 -15.58
CA SER A 117 0.50 -0.32 -16.97
C SER A 117 1.37 -1.27 -17.81
N ASP A 118 1.43 -1.04 -19.12
CA ASP A 118 2.26 -1.81 -20.05
C ASP A 118 3.77 -1.69 -19.74
N THR A 119 4.17 -0.67 -18.97
CA THR A 119 5.56 -0.46 -18.53
C THR A 119 5.86 -1.03 -17.14
N ARG A 120 4.98 -1.89 -16.59
CA ARG A 120 5.13 -2.47 -15.24
C ARG A 120 6.41 -3.27 -14.98
N TRP A 121 7.06 -3.76 -16.04
CA TRP A 121 8.36 -4.46 -15.95
C TRP A 121 9.51 -3.70 -16.60
N ASP A 122 9.29 -2.46 -17.03
CA ASP A 122 10.32 -1.66 -17.68
C ASP A 122 11.31 -1.09 -16.65
N THR A 123 12.37 -1.85 -16.43
CA THR A 123 13.47 -1.44 -15.54
C THR A 123 14.22 -0.20 -16.04
N ALA A 124 14.24 0.06 -17.35
CA ALA A 124 14.92 1.21 -17.93
C ALA A 124 14.15 2.50 -17.59
N LEU A 125 12.82 2.46 -17.76
CA LEU A 125 11.93 3.56 -17.38
C LEU A 125 12.05 3.86 -15.88
N LEU A 126 11.97 2.84 -15.02
CA LEU A 126 12.11 3.02 -13.58
C LEU A 126 13.48 3.59 -13.20
N GLN A 127 14.55 3.14 -13.85
CA GLN A 127 15.90 3.68 -13.65
C GLN A 127 15.98 5.15 -14.05
N HIS A 128 15.50 5.51 -15.24
CA HIS A 128 15.50 6.88 -15.73
C HIS A 128 14.72 7.83 -14.81
N ILE A 129 13.54 7.42 -14.36
CA ILE A 129 12.73 8.23 -13.42
C ILE A 129 13.44 8.34 -12.08
N SER A 130 14.04 7.25 -11.57
CA SER A 130 14.83 7.27 -10.34
C SER A 130 15.99 8.26 -10.40
N GLU A 131 16.72 8.29 -11.52
CA GLU A 131 17.81 9.24 -11.74
C GLU A 131 17.30 10.67 -11.82
N ARG A 132 16.19 10.89 -12.54
CA ARG A 132 15.53 12.20 -12.59
C ARG A 132 15.14 12.70 -11.21
N VAL A 133 14.56 11.84 -10.36
CA VAL A 133 14.22 12.16 -8.96
C VAL A 133 15.48 12.48 -8.13
N GLY A 134 16.56 11.73 -8.32
CA GLY A 134 17.84 11.97 -7.65
C GLY A 134 18.49 13.30 -8.02
N ASN A 135 18.24 13.79 -9.24
CA ASN A 135 18.79 15.03 -9.78
C ASN A 135 17.94 16.28 -9.50
N ILE A 136 16.82 16.15 -8.76
CA ILE A 136 16.02 17.31 -8.36
C ILE A 136 16.84 18.18 -7.39
N THR A 137 17.15 19.40 -7.81
CA THR A 137 17.82 20.39 -6.96
C THR A 137 16.81 21.11 -6.07
N ALA A 138 17.23 21.50 -4.86
CA ALA A 138 16.37 22.20 -3.90
C ALA A 138 15.83 23.55 -4.41
N ASP A 139 16.54 24.17 -5.36
CA ASP A 139 16.21 25.48 -5.95
C ASP A 139 15.57 25.37 -7.35
N THR A 140 15.05 24.20 -7.73
CA THR A 140 14.40 24.01 -9.04
C THR A 140 13.23 24.98 -9.23
N SER A 141 13.13 25.59 -10.41
CA SER A 141 11.99 26.42 -10.81
C SER A 141 10.85 25.60 -11.39
N ASN A 142 11.08 24.33 -11.72
CA ASN A 142 10.10 23.46 -12.35
C ASN A 142 8.99 23.05 -11.35
N PRO A 143 7.70 23.32 -11.65
CA PRO A 143 6.59 22.98 -10.77
C PRO A 143 6.44 21.48 -10.51
N ASP A 144 6.80 20.63 -11.48
CA ASP A 144 6.74 19.18 -11.33
C ASP A 144 7.78 18.68 -10.34
N ASP A 145 9.02 19.16 -10.48
CA ASP A 145 10.12 18.78 -9.61
C ASP A 145 9.82 19.21 -8.15
N LYS A 146 9.25 20.42 -7.96
CA LYS A 146 8.77 20.87 -6.64
C LYS A 146 7.67 19.97 -6.07
N THR A 147 6.78 19.47 -6.92
CA THR A 147 5.69 18.58 -6.51
C THR A 147 6.24 17.23 -6.06
N VAL A 148 7.16 16.64 -6.84
CA VAL A 148 7.83 15.39 -6.50
C VAL A 148 8.65 15.53 -5.22
N GLU A 149 9.42 16.62 -5.08
CA GLU A 149 10.19 16.89 -3.86
C GLU A 149 9.28 17.04 -2.64
N ARG A 150 8.15 17.74 -2.76
CA ARG A 150 7.17 17.86 -1.69
C ARG A 150 6.64 16.50 -1.26
N LEU A 151 6.26 15.63 -2.21
CA LEU A 151 5.81 14.26 -1.90
C LEU A 151 6.87 13.47 -1.12
N LEU A 152 8.14 13.61 -1.48
CA LEU A 152 9.26 12.94 -0.81
C LEU A 152 9.62 13.54 0.55
N ARG A 153 9.43 14.84 0.75
CA ARG A 153 9.63 15.48 2.07
C ARG A 153 8.50 15.14 3.02
N THR A 154 7.25 15.17 2.57
CA THR A 154 6.08 14.79 3.39
C THR A 154 6.20 13.35 3.87
N SER A 155 6.81 12.47 3.08
CA SER A 155 6.98 11.08 3.45
C SER A 155 8.00 10.87 4.59
N GLN A 156 8.95 11.79 4.80
CA GLN A 156 9.95 11.72 5.89
C GLN A 156 9.36 11.96 7.29
N ALA A 157 8.12 12.44 7.42
CA ALA A 157 7.51 12.79 8.70
C ALA A 157 6.95 11.59 9.50
N ASN A 158 7.51 10.38 9.35
CA ASN A 158 7.03 9.12 9.96
C ASN A 158 5.59 8.71 9.59
N VAL A 159 5.00 9.31 8.56
CA VAL A 159 3.67 8.92 8.08
C VAL A 159 3.85 8.02 6.86
N PRO A 160 3.34 6.77 6.89
CA PRO A 160 3.38 5.89 5.72
C PRO A 160 2.74 6.59 4.52
N LEU A 161 3.51 6.73 3.45
CA LEU A 161 3.02 7.37 2.25
C LEU A 161 2.05 6.40 1.55
N GLN A 162 0.78 6.81 1.43
CA GLN A 162 -0.16 6.11 0.56
C GLN A 162 0.33 6.21 -0.89
N THR A 163 -0.08 5.26 -1.73
CA THR A 163 0.35 5.27 -3.13
C THR A 163 -0.13 6.55 -3.81
N CYS A 164 0.80 7.37 -4.29
CA CYS A 164 0.53 8.64 -4.96
C CYS A 164 1.05 8.60 -6.40
N SER A 165 0.28 9.15 -7.36
CA SER A 165 0.77 9.29 -8.73
C SER A 165 1.80 10.41 -8.82
N LEU A 166 2.87 10.19 -9.57
CA LEU A 166 3.77 11.27 -10.00
C LEU A 166 3.11 12.09 -11.12
N PRO A 167 3.52 13.36 -11.32
CA PRO A 167 3.01 14.18 -12.42
C PRO A 167 3.28 13.52 -13.79
N ALA A 168 2.30 13.56 -14.69
CA ALA A 168 2.41 12.96 -16.02
C ALA A 168 3.54 13.61 -16.84
N SER A 169 3.70 14.94 -16.74
CA SER A 169 4.79 15.69 -17.37
C SER A 169 6.18 15.32 -16.81
N PHE A 170 6.26 14.92 -15.53
CA PHE A 170 7.50 14.41 -14.94
C PHE A 170 7.87 13.01 -15.46
N THR A 171 6.87 12.21 -15.78
CA THR A 171 7.03 10.79 -16.14
C THR A 171 6.99 10.56 -17.65
N GLY A 172 6.87 11.61 -18.47
CA GLY A 172 6.75 11.48 -19.92
C GLY A 172 5.40 10.90 -20.36
N GLY A 173 4.36 11.04 -19.55
CA GLY A 173 3.02 10.50 -19.78
C GLY A 173 2.79 9.10 -19.18
N HIS A 174 3.81 8.49 -18.56
CA HIS A 174 3.68 7.17 -17.97
C HIS A 174 3.00 7.19 -16.60
N GLN A 175 2.16 6.19 -16.33
CA GLN A 175 1.52 6.05 -15.04
C GLN A 175 2.51 5.44 -14.02
N ILE A 176 3.09 6.32 -13.20
CA ILE A 176 4.12 5.95 -12.22
C ILE A 176 3.67 6.41 -10.85
N TYR A 177 3.74 5.49 -9.91
CA TYR A 177 3.33 5.69 -8.54
C TYR A 177 4.53 5.74 -7.63
N LEU A 178 4.42 6.53 -6.57
CA LEU A 178 5.33 6.63 -5.44
C LEU A 178 4.67 6.02 -4.21
N LYS A 179 5.41 5.18 -3.48
CA LYS A 179 4.95 4.55 -2.23
C LYS A 179 6.11 4.33 -1.26
N SER A 180 5.84 4.36 0.04
CA SER A 180 6.76 3.86 1.06
C SER A 180 6.58 2.35 1.28
N PHE A 181 7.69 1.63 1.36
CA PHE A 181 7.76 0.22 1.68
C PHE A 181 8.50 0.06 3.02
N ASP A 182 7.86 -0.64 3.94
CA ASP A 182 8.46 -1.00 5.22
C ASP A 182 9.21 -2.34 5.05
N PHE A 183 10.52 -2.30 5.22
CA PHE A 183 11.38 -3.49 5.11
C PHE A 183 11.68 -4.12 6.47
N SER A 184 11.18 -3.57 7.58
CA SER A 184 11.37 -4.15 8.92
C SER A 184 10.79 -5.56 9.07
N VAL A 185 9.80 -5.89 8.24
CA VAL A 185 9.15 -7.19 8.17
C VAL A 185 9.83 -8.16 7.18
N LEU A 186 10.85 -7.71 6.44
CA LEU A 186 11.59 -8.54 5.50
C LEU A 186 12.83 -9.15 6.19
N ASP A 187 13.14 -10.40 5.86
CA ASP A 187 14.40 -11.02 6.29
C ASP A 187 15.61 -10.42 5.55
N GLU A 188 16.77 -10.59 6.17
CA GLU A 188 18.05 -10.07 5.66
C GLU A 188 18.38 -10.57 4.26
N VAL A 189 18.10 -11.85 3.96
CA VAL A 189 18.33 -12.44 2.63
C VAL A 189 17.51 -11.73 1.56
N THR A 190 16.25 -11.44 1.85
CA THR A 190 15.37 -10.68 0.95
C THR A 190 15.91 -9.26 0.75
N CYS A 191 16.32 -8.58 1.82
CA CYS A 191 16.89 -7.23 1.74
C CYS A 191 18.19 -7.20 0.90
N ASP A 192 19.08 -8.17 1.10
CA ASP A 192 20.32 -8.27 0.35
C ASP A 192 20.06 -8.56 -1.12
N TYR A 193 19.10 -9.43 -1.45
CA TYR A 193 18.72 -9.65 -2.84
C TYR A 193 18.30 -8.34 -3.53
N ILE A 194 17.52 -7.50 -2.85
CA ILE A 194 17.08 -6.20 -3.38
C ILE A 194 18.27 -5.26 -3.59
N ARG A 195 19.22 -5.22 -2.64
CA ARG A 195 20.46 -4.42 -2.76
C ARG A 195 21.31 -4.86 -3.96
N HIS A 196 21.54 -6.16 -4.10
CA HIS A 196 22.30 -6.73 -5.23
C HIS A 196 21.62 -6.47 -6.59
N ARG A 197 20.30 -6.24 -6.59
CA ARG A 197 19.50 -5.92 -7.78
C ARG A 197 19.31 -4.42 -8.01
N ASN A 198 20.19 -3.57 -7.45
CA ASN A 198 20.12 -2.11 -7.60
C ASN A 198 18.80 -1.49 -7.10
N GLY A 199 18.27 -2.04 -6.00
CA GLY A 199 17.05 -1.57 -5.37
C GLY A 199 15.77 -1.87 -6.16
N ILE A 200 15.82 -2.77 -7.15
CA ILE A 200 14.63 -3.18 -7.92
C ILE A 200 14.06 -4.46 -7.30
N PHE A 201 12.75 -4.54 -7.12
CA PHE A 201 12.06 -5.69 -6.51
C PHE A 201 10.63 -5.87 -7.02
N PRO A 202 10.09 -7.09 -7.05
CA PRO A 202 8.73 -7.35 -7.51
C PRO A 202 7.71 -7.04 -6.41
N VAL A 203 6.59 -6.44 -6.82
CA VAL A 203 5.45 -6.09 -5.97
C VAL A 203 4.14 -6.52 -6.62
N LEU A 204 3.11 -6.79 -5.81
CA LEU A 204 1.76 -7.01 -6.29
C LEU A 204 0.92 -5.75 -6.04
N TYR A 205 0.39 -5.13 -7.09
CA TYR A 205 -0.48 -3.98 -6.92
C TYR A 205 -1.92 -4.43 -6.67
N VAL A 206 -2.34 -4.48 -5.40
CA VAL A 206 -3.71 -4.85 -5.03
C VAL A 206 -4.62 -3.62 -5.08
N ASP A 207 -4.23 -2.54 -4.41
CA ASP A 207 -4.88 -1.23 -4.44
C ASP A 207 -3.92 -0.10 -4.00
N ASN A 208 -4.43 1.14 -3.92
CA ASN A 208 -3.63 2.31 -3.54
C ASN A 208 -3.07 2.24 -2.10
N SER A 209 -3.64 1.43 -1.23
CA SER A 209 -3.19 1.28 0.15
C SER A 209 -2.27 0.06 0.30
N ASN A 210 -2.53 -1.03 -0.41
CA ASN A 210 -1.84 -2.30 -0.27
C ASN A 210 -1.06 -2.69 -1.54
N VAL A 211 0.27 -2.59 -1.46
CA VAL A 211 1.21 -2.98 -2.51
C VAL A 211 2.34 -3.79 -1.86
N PRO A 212 2.11 -5.08 -1.57
CA PRO A 212 3.09 -5.92 -0.89
C PRO A 212 4.28 -6.29 -1.78
N VAL A 213 5.43 -6.50 -1.14
CA VAL A 213 6.63 -7.08 -1.76
C VAL A 213 6.43 -8.59 -1.93
N VAL A 214 6.68 -9.11 -3.14
CA VAL A 214 6.42 -10.52 -3.50
C VAL A 214 7.69 -11.25 -3.94
N LEU A 215 8.83 -10.81 -3.43
CA LEU A 215 10.14 -11.30 -3.86
C LEU A 215 10.37 -12.78 -3.52
N LYS A 216 9.85 -13.28 -2.40
CA LYS A 216 9.96 -14.70 -2.03
C LYS A 216 9.22 -15.61 -3.02
N ASP A 217 8.01 -15.21 -3.40
CA ASP A 217 7.20 -15.92 -4.39
C ASP A 217 7.88 -15.87 -5.77
N TYR A 218 8.54 -14.76 -6.09
CA TYR A 218 9.32 -14.64 -7.33
C TYR A 218 10.53 -15.57 -7.39
N ILE A 219 11.25 -15.72 -6.29
CA ILE A 219 12.43 -16.60 -6.23
C ILE A 219 12.01 -18.07 -6.39
N THR A 220 10.82 -18.44 -5.89
CA THR A 220 10.30 -19.83 -5.88
C THR A 220 9.43 -20.20 -7.09
N ALA A 221 9.02 -19.23 -7.91
CA ALA A 221 8.31 -19.43 -9.18
C ALA A 221 9.23 -19.98 -10.27
#